data_AF-A0AA41RJW9-F1
#
_entry.id   AF-A0AA41RJW9-F1
#
_cell.length_a   1.000
_cell.length_b   1.000
_cell.length_c   1.000
_cell.angle_alpha   90.00
_cell.angle_beta   90.00
_cell.angle_gamma   90.00
#
_symmetry.space_group_name_H-M   'P 1'
#
loop_
_entity.id
_entity.type
_entity.pdbx_description
1 polymer ?
#
loop_
_entity_poly.entity_id
_entity_poly.type
_entity_poly.pdbx_seq_one_letter_code
_entity_poly.pdbx_strand_id
1 'polypeptide(L)'
;MVDRDGKKKDPLVVCFGEMLIDFVPTVGGVSLAEAPAFKKAPGGAPANVAVGIARLGGSAAFVGKVGDDEFGHMLSDILKENNVDNSGVCFDSKARTALAFVTLRADGEREFMFFRHPSADMLLHESELNKDLLKKASVFHYGSVSMIEEPCRSTQLAAMKIAKKAGCVLSYDPNLRLPLWPSPEAAKKEIMSIWDQADIIKISEEEISFLTDGADPYDDNVVLKKLFYPNVKLLLVTEGSEGCRYYTK
;
A
#
# COMPACT_ATOMS: atom_id res chain seq x y z
N MET A 1 12.58 14.81 16.78
CA MET A 1 14.04 15.02 16.91
C MET A 1 14.40 16.30 16.17
N VAL A 2 15.18 17.17 16.79
CA VAL A 2 15.62 18.46 16.22
C VAL A 2 16.97 18.24 15.55
N ASP A 3 17.23 18.83 14.39
CA ASP A 3 18.55 18.76 13.75
C ASP A 3 19.57 19.69 14.44
N ARG A 4 20.81 19.68 13.93
CA ARG A 4 21.94 20.47 14.48
C ARG A 4 21.69 21.99 14.43
N ASP A 5 20.69 22.45 13.66
CA ASP A 5 20.36 23.86 13.47
C ASP A 5 19.08 24.30 14.23
N GLY A 6 18.55 23.45 15.12
CA GLY A 6 17.38 23.80 15.92
C GLY A 6 16.05 23.70 15.15
N LYS A 7 16.04 23.20 13.90
CA LYS A 7 14.81 22.97 13.15
C LYS A 7 14.20 21.63 13.54
N LYS A 8 12.89 21.64 13.83
CA LYS A 8 12.10 20.40 13.91
C LYS A 8 12.29 19.68 12.58
N LYS A 9 12.92 18.52 12.59
CA LYS A 9 13.05 17.70 11.39
C LYS A 9 11.63 17.34 10.94
N ASP A 10 11.29 17.64 9.70
CA ASP A 10 9.96 17.32 9.17
C ASP A 10 9.71 15.81 9.33
N PRO A 11 8.53 15.40 9.82
CA PRO A 11 8.22 13.99 9.99
C PRO A 11 8.32 13.27 8.65
N LEU A 12 9.25 12.33 8.52
CA LEU A 12 9.39 11.51 7.33
C LEU A 12 8.36 10.38 7.36
N VAL A 13 7.54 10.27 6.33
CA VAL A 13 6.67 9.11 6.09
C VAL A 13 7.35 8.16 5.12
N VAL A 14 7.63 6.93 5.54
CA VAL A 14 8.17 5.89 4.66
C VAL A 14 7.01 4.97 4.26
N CYS A 15 6.71 4.93 2.97
CA CYS A 15 5.70 4.03 2.40
C CYS A 15 6.38 2.78 1.84
N PHE A 16 5.89 1.60 2.22
CA PHE A 16 6.44 0.31 1.82
C PHE A 16 5.44 -0.47 0.98
N GLY A 17 5.89 -1.01 -0.16
CA GLY A 17 5.18 -2.05 -0.87
C GLY A 17 5.38 -1.98 -2.38
N GLU A 18 4.28 -2.15 -3.12
CA GLU A 18 4.30 -2.26 -4.56
C GLU A 18 4.23 -0.93 -5.30
N MET A 19 4.89 -0.89 -6.45
CA MET A 19 4.79 0.17 -7.44
C MET A 19 4.77 -0.48 -8.83
N LEU A 20 3.82 -0.09 -9.65
CA LEU A 20 3.47 -0.82 -10.87
C LEU A 20 2.93 0.11 -11.95
N ILE A 21 2.69 -0.40 -13.15
CA ILE A 21 2.02 0.35 -14.22
C ILE A 21 0.55 -0.06 -14.30
N ASP A 22 -0.33 0.92 -14.13
CA ASP A 22 -1.76 0.77 -14.43
C ASP A 22 -1.99 1.08 -15.92
N PHE A 23 -2.66 0.17 -16.62
CA PHE A 23 -3.19 0.35 -17.95
C PHE A 23 -4.69 0.60 -17.85
N VAL A 24 -5.07 1.87 -18.01
CA VAL A 24 -6.46 2.34 -17.95
C VAL A 24 -6.99 2.47 -19.39
N PRO A 25 -8.16 1.92 -19.72
CA PRO A 25 -8.70 1.98 -21.07
C PRO A 25 -8.96 3.44 -21.47
N THR A 26 -8.76 3.75 -22.74
CA THR A 26 -9.02 5.10 -23.28
C THR A 26 -10.51 5.42 -23.44
N VAL A 27 -11.36 4.40 -23.30
CA VAL A 27 -12.82 4.50 -23.32
C VAL A 27 -13.38 3.80 -22.09
N GLY A 28 -14.39 4.39 -21.45
CA GLY A 28 -15.06 3.79 -20.30
C GLY A 28 -16.18 2.83 -20.69
N GLY A 29 -16.61 1.99 -19.75
CA GLY A 29 -17.79 1.14 -19.92
C GLY A 29 -17.56 -0.15 -20.72
N VAL A 30 -16.32 -0.50 -21.02
CA VAL A 30 -15.95 -1.66 -21.84
C VAL A 30 -15.19 -2.71 -21.02
N SER A 31 -15.24 -3.98 -21.43
CA SER A 31 -14.37 -5.01 -20.86
C SER A 31 -12.91 -4.83 -21.26
N LEU A 32 -11.99 -5.54 -20.60
CA LEU A 32 -10.57 -5.52 -20.97
C LEU A 32 -10.32 -6.01 -22.41
N ALA A 33 -11.12 -6.96 -22.90
CA ALA A 33 -10.99 -7.51 -24.25
C ALA A 33 -11.52 -6.56 -25.34
N GLU A 34 -12.51 -5.73 -25.02
CA GLU A 34 -13.12 -4.76 -25.94
C GLU A 34 -12.38 -3.42 -25.97
N ALA A 35 -11.57 -3.13 -24.95
CA ALA A 35 -10.82 -1.89 -24.87
C ALA A 35 -9.87 -1.73 -26.08
N PRO A 36 -10.04 -0.70 -26.91
CA PRO A 36 -9.26 -0.54 -28.15
C PRO A 36 -7.82 -0.07 -27.88
N ALA A 37 -7.59 0.61 -26.76
CA ALA A 37 -6.30 1.10 -26.34
C ALA A 37 -6.29 1.35 -24.83
N PHE A 38 -5.08 1.35 -24.27
CA PHE A 38 -4.84 1.66 -22.87
C PHE A 38 -3.82 2.79 -22.74
N LYS A 39 -4.05 3.66 -21.76
CA LYS A 39 -3.09 4.66 -21.32
C LYS A 39 -2.37 4.12 -20.08
N LYS A 40 -1.03 4.11 -20.13
CA LYS A 40 -0.21 3.81 -18.95
C LYS A 40 -0.28 4.94 -17.93
N ALA A 41 -0.34 4.58 -16.66
CA ALA A 41 -0.25 5.47 -15.51
C ALA A 41 0.63 4.82 -14.43
N PRO A 42 1.39 5.60 -13.65
CA PRO A 42 2.04 5.08 -12.45
C PRO A 42 0.98 4.65 -11.43
N GLY A 43 1.17 3.48 -10.83
CA GLY A 43 0.27 2.87 -9.87
C GLY A 43 1.01 2.26 -8.68
N GLY A 44 0.23 1.62 -7.81
CA GLY A 44 0.68 1.06 -6.52
C GLY A 44 0.21 1.91 -5.34
N ALA A 45 -0.49 1.29 -4.39
CA ALA A 45 -1.16 2.05 -3.34
C ALA A 45 -0.17 2.75 -2.40
N PRO A 46 0.92 2.12 -1.92
CA PRO A 46 1.89 2.80 -1.07
C PRO A 46 2.66 3.90 -1.83
N ALA A 47 2.93 3.71 -3.13
CA ALA A 47 3.58 4.74 -3.96
C ALA A 47 2.69 5.98 -4.12
N ASN A 48 1.38 5.78 -4.36
CA ASN A 48 0.40 6.86 -4.43
C ASN A 48 0.29 7.64 -3.12
N VAL A 49 0.37 6.95 -1.97
CA VAL A 49 0.41 7.61 -0.65
C VAL A 49 1.65 8.49 -0.50
N ALA A 50 2.84 7.97 -0.86
CA ALA A 50 4.08 8.75 -0.78
C ALA A 50 4.02 10.03 -1.64
N VAL A 51 3.56 9.91 -2.88
CA VAL A 51 3.38 11.06 -3.79
C VAL A 51 2.34 12.03 -3.25
N GLY A 52 1.22 11.53 -2.71
CA GLY A 52 0.19 12.36 -2.10
C GLY A 52 0.73 13.21 -0.93
N ILE A 53 1.52 12.59 -0.04
CA ILE A 53 2.16 13.27 1.08
C ILE A 53 3.11 14.36 0.58
N ALA A 54 3.97 14.05 -0.40
CA ALA A 54 4.91 15.02 -0.94
C ALA A 54 4.21 16.21 -1.61
N ARG A 55 3.14 15.96 -2.37
CA ARG A 55 2.32 17.02 -3.00
C ARG A 55 1.60 17.91 -1.99
N LEU A 56 1.28 17.38 -0.80
CA LEU A 56 0.71 18.15 0.31
C LEU A 56 1.78 18.91 1.13
N GLY A 57 3.05 18.87 0.72
CA GLY A 57 4.17 19.55 1.38
C GLY A 57 4.84 18.75 2.49
N GLY A 58 4.48 17.47 2.67
CA GLY A 58 5.13 16.57 3.61
C GLY A 58 6.43 15.95 3.08
N SER A 59 7.21 15.35 3.97
CA SER A 59 8.39 14.55 3.59
C SER A 59 8.00 13.08 3.44
N ALA A 60 8.23 12.51 2.26
CA ALA A 60 7.93 11.11 1.97
C ALA A 60 9.13 10.38 1.38
N ALA A 61 9.24 9.09 1.68
CA ALA A 61 10.14 8.16 1.01
C ALA A 61 9.40 6.88 0.65
N PHE A 62 9.89 6.18 -0.37
CA PHE A 62 9.32 4.91 -0.80
C PHE A 62 10.35 3.77 -0.69
N VAL A 63 9.89 2.63 -0.19
CA VAL A 63 10.66 1.37 -0.12
C VAL A 63 9.89 0.30 -0.88
N GLY A 64 10.53 -0.27 -1.89
CA GLY A 64 9.91 -1.27 -2.76
C GLY A 64 10.89 -1.73 -3.83
N LYS A 65 10.43 -2.61 -4.72
CA LYS A 65 11.26 -3.15 -5.81
C LYS A 65 10.52 -3.09 -7.13
N VAL A 66 11.20 -2.65 -8.17
CA VAL A 66 10.70 -2.61 -9.56
C VAL A 66 11.67 -3.36 -10.47
N GLY A 67 11.27 -3.65 -11.70
CA GLY A 67 12.17 -4.28 -12.66
C GLY A 67 13.28 -3.31 -13.06
N ASP A 68 14.46 -3.82 -13.38
CA ASP A 68 15.49 -3.08 -14.11
C ASP A 68 15.08 -3.00 -15.60
N ASP A 69 14.01 -2.24 -15.84
CA ASP A 69 13.35 -2.05 -17.12
C ASP A 69 12.82 -0.61 -17.25
N GLU A 70 12.42 -0.24 -18.47
CA GLU A 70 11.93 1.12 -18.78
C GLU A 70 10.76 1.57 -17.89
N PHE A 71 9.90 0.64 -17.46
CA PHE A 71 8.81 0.95 -16.55
C PHE A 71 9.31 1.16 -15.12
N GLY A 72 10.25 0.35 -14.63
CA GLY A 72 10.83 0.53 -13.31
C GLY A 72 11.61 1.84 -13.18
N HIS A 73 12.43 2.18 -14.19
CA HIS A 73 13.15 3.46 -14.23
C HIS A 73 12.18 4.65 -14.28
N MET A 74 11.15 4.59 -15.14
CA MET A 74 10.09 5.59 -15.19
C MET A 74 9.40 5.79 -13.82
N LEU A 75 9.04 4.70 -13.14
CA LEU A 75 8.37 4.79 -11.84
C LEU A 75 9.27 5.40 -10.77
N SER A 76 10.55 5.05 -10.76
CA SER A 76 11.55 5.65 -9.86
C SER A 76 11.74 7.14 -10.13
N ASP A 77 11.76 7.56 -11.40
CA ASP A 77 11.86 8.96 -11.79
C ASP A 77 10.59 9.74 -11.40
N ILE A 78 9.40 9.16 -11.55
CA ILE A 78 8.13 9.79 -11.12
C ILE A 78 8.14 10.08 -9.61
N LEU A 79 8.67 9.18 -8.78
CA LEU A 79 8.84 9.44 -7.34
C LEU A 79 9.72 10.67 -7.12
N LYS A 80 10.86 10.73 -7.80
CA LYS A 80 11.82 11.84 -7.70
C LYS A 80 11.23 13.16 -8.18
N GLU A 81 10.51 13.17 -9.31
CA GLU A 81 9.82 14.35 -9.86
C GLU A 81 8.76 14.90 -8.89
N ASN A 82 8.16 14.04 -8.07
CA ASN A 82 7.19 14.42 -7.05
C ASN A 82 7.84 14.68 -5.68
N ASN A 83 9.17 14.82 -5.60
CA ASN A 83 9.93 15.05 -4.37
C ASN A 83 9.80 13.93 -3.32
N VAL A 84 9.60 12.68 -3.75
CA VAL A 84 9.67 11.50 -2.87
C VAL A 84 11.10 10.95 -2.88
N ASP A 85 11.67 10.71 -1.69
CA ASP A 85 12.96 10.04 -1.56
C ASP A 85 12.84 8.57 -2.03
N ASN A 86 13.46 8.26 -3.17
CA ASN A 86 13.46 6.94 -3.79
C ASN A 86 14.71 6.11 -3.45
N SER A 87 15.52 6.49 -2.46
CA SER A 87 16.71 5.73 -2.02
C SER A 87 16.41 4.37 -1.40
N GLY A 88 15.12 4.06 -1.18
CA GLY A 88 14.61 2.75 -0.79
C GLY A 88 14.12 1.89 -1.96
N VAL A 89 14.19 2.36 -3.20
CA VAL A 89 13.80 1.60 -4.40
C VAL A 89 14.95 0.69 -4.83
N CYS A 90 14.64 -0.59 -4.98
CA CYS A 90 15.54 -1.58 -5.57
C CYS A 90 15.10 -1.93 -7.00
N PHE A 91 16.05 -2.39 -7.81
CA PHE A 91 15.83 -2.82 -9.19
C PHE A 91 16.14 -4.31 -9.33
N ASP A 92 15.25 -5.07 -9.97
CA ASP A 92 15.43 -6.49 -10.25
C ASP A 92 15.79 -6.74 -11.72
N SER A 93 16.95 -7.35 -11.98
CA SER A 93 17.38 -7.64 -13.36
C SER A 93 16.73 -8.91 -13.96
N LYS A 94 15.94 -9.66 -13.18
CA LYS A 94 15.37 -10.96 -13.58
C LYS A 94 13.85 -10.93 -13.68
N ALA A 95 13.17 -10.19 -12.80
CA ALA A 95 11.73 -10.01 -12.82
C ALA A 95 11.36 -8.64 -13.40
N ARG A 96 10.23 -8.58 -14.10
CA ARG A 96 9.71 -7.34 -14.69
C ARG A 96 8.91 -6.53 -13.68
N THR A 97 8.79 -5.23 -13.94
CA THR A 97 7.82 -4.37 -13.26
C THR A 97 6.40 -4.90 -13.45
N ALA A 98 5.62 -4.96 -12.36
CA ALA A 98 4.24 -5.43 -12.41
C ALA A 98 3.36 -4.53 -13.29
N LEU A 99 2.38 -5.13 -13.97
CA LEU A 99 1.38 -4.41 -14.75
C LEU A 99 -0.02 -4.77 -14.24
N ALA A 100 -0.91 -3.81 -14.22
CA ALA A 100 -2.33 -4.01 -13.92
C ALA A 100 -3.17 -3.41 -15.03
N PHE A 101 -4.06 -4.19 -15.63
CA PHE A 101 -5.09 -3.70 -16.53
C PHE A 101 -6.38 -3.53 -15.72
N VAL A 102 -6.95 -2.33 -15.75
CA VAL A 102 -8.11 -1.97 -14.93
C VAL A 102 -9.16 -1.35 -15.80
N THR A 103 -10.38 -1.88 -15.78
CA THR A 103 -11.54 -1.24 -16.42
C THR A 103 -12.73 -1.18 -15.48
N LEU A 104 -13.60 -0.21 -15.73
CA LEU A 104 -14.93 -0.11 -15.17
C LEU A 104 -15.93 -0.32 -16.31
N ARG A 105 -16.65 -1.43 -16.24
CA ARG A 105 -17.67 -1.79 -17.23
C ARG A 105 -18.91 -0.93 -17.09
N ALA A 106 -19.77 -0.92 -18.12
CA ALA A 106 -20.98 -0.12 -18.15
C ALA A 106 -21.99 -0.52 -17.06
N ASP A 107 -21.92 -1.76 -16.58
CA ASP A 107 -22.68 -2.28 -15.43
C ASP A 107 -22.11 -1.86 -14.06
N GLY A 108 -20.99 -1.13 -14.03
CA GLY A 108 -20.32 -0.70 -12.81
C GLY A 108 -19.33 -1.72 -12.24
N GLU A 109 -19.20 -2.90 -12.85
CA GLU A 109 -18.25 -3.93 -12.43
C GLU A 109 -16.81 -3.50 -12.75
N ARG A 110 -15.91 -3.67 -11.78
CA ARG A 110 -14.48 -3.45 -11.98
C ARG A 110 -13.79 -4.75 -12.38
N GLU A 111 -13.17 -4.76 -13.56
CA GLU A 111 -12.30 -5.86 -13.96
C GLU A 111 -10.84 -5.50 -13.74
N PHE A 112 -10.11 -6.42 -13.11
CA PHE A 112 -8.67 -6.31 -12.88
C PHE A 112 -7.96 -7.52 -13.49
N MET A 113 -6.92 -7.27 -14.27
CA MET A 113 -6.00 -8.31 -14.75
C MET A 113 -4.57 -7.92 -14.41
N PHE A 114 -3.94 -8.70 -13.54
CA PHE A 114 -2.60 -8.44 -13.05
C PHE A 114 -1.55 -9.34 -13.71
N PHE A 115 -0.52 -8.73 -14.27
CA PHE A 115 0.70 -9.40 -14.71
C PHE A 115 1.73 -9.32 -13.57
N ARG A 116 1.57 -10.24 -12.61
CA ARG A 116 2.30 -10.25 -11.33
C ARG A 116 2.72 -11.69 -10.94
N HIS A 117 3.46 -12.40 -11.82
CA HIS A 117 3.76 -13.84 -11.66
C HIS A 117 5.15 -14.31 -12.21
N PRO A 118 6.26 -14.19 -11.45
CA PRO A 118 6.50 -13.18 -10.43
C PRO A 118 6.89 -11.84 -11.07
N SER A 119 6.51 -10.75 -10.44
CA SER A 119 7.03 -9.41 -10.73
C SER A 119 8.06 -8.98 -9.68
N ALA A 120 8.82 -7.94 -9.98
CA ALA A 120 9.91 -7.47 -9.13
C ALA A 120 9.49 -7.09 -7.70
N ASP A 121 8.30 -6.50 -7.52
CA ASP A 121 7.79 -6.09 -6.19
C ASP A 121 7.53 -7.28 -5.25
N MET A 122 7.31 -8.48 -5.80
CA MET A 122 7.18 -9.72 -5.04
C MET A 122 8.53 -10.24 -4.51
N LEU A 123 9.64 -9.77 -5.09
CA LEU A 123 10.98 -10.30 -4.90
C LEU A 123 11.89 -9.34 -4.11
N LEU A 124 11.31 -8.43 -3.32
CA LEU A 124 12.10 -7.64 -2.38
C LEU A 124 12.52 -8.52 -1.20
N HIS A 125 13.81 -8.57 -0.94
CA HIS A 125 14.41 -9.34 0.15
C HIS A 125 14.79 -8.45 1.35
N GLU A 126 14.78 -9.04 2.55
CA GLU A 126 15.19 -8.34 3.78
C GLU A 126 16.60 -7.74 3.69
N SER A 127 17.52 -8.42 2.98
CA SER A 127 18.90 -7.96 2.77
C SER A 127 18.99 -6.67 1.93
N GLU A 128 17.96 -6.37 1.15
CA GLU A 128 17.88 -5.19 0.28
C GLU A 128 17.28 -3.97 1.00
N LEU A 129 16.75 -4.14 2.22
CA LEU A 129 16.15 -3.06 2.98
C LEU A 129 17.17 -1.98 3.35
N ASN A 130 16.85 -0.73 2.99
CA ASN A 130 17.56 0.44 3.48
C ASN A 130 17.21 0.71 4.97
N LYS A 131 17.94 0.05 5.87
CA LYS A 131 17.67 0.09 7.33
C LYS A 131 17.79 1.49 7.92
N ASP A 132 18.65 2.34 7.37
CA ASP A 132 18.85 3.70 7.88
C ASP A 132 17.72 4.64 7.47
N LEU A 133 17.12 4.43 6.29
CA LEU A 133 15.88 5.11 5.90
C LEU A 133 14.72 4.72 6.83
N LEU A 134 14.54 3.42 7.06
CA LEU A 134 13.47 2.91 7.95
C LEU A 134 13.60 3.44 9.39
N LYS A 135 14.82 3.56 9.93
CA LYS A 135 15.06 4.12 11.29
C LYS A 135 14.78 5.62 11.39
N LYS A 136 14.79 6.35 10.26
CA LYS A 136 14.48 7.79 10.22
C LYS A 136 12.97 8.06 10.10
N ALA A 137 12.18 7.04 9.80
CA ALA A 137 10.73 7.16 9.62
C ALA A 137 10.04 7.63 10.91
N SER A 138 9.21 8.66 10.80
CA SER A 138 8.26 9.04 11.85
C SER A 138 6.94 8.29 11.71
N VAL A 139 6.55 7.98 10.47
CA VAL A 139 5.43 7.09 10.13
C VAL A 139 5.92 6.06 9.13
N PHE A 140 5.55 4.79 9.32
CA PHE A 140 5.79 3.71 8.37
C PHE A 140 4.43 3.22 7.87
N HIS A 141 4.14 3.51 6.61
CA HIS A 141 2.88 3.18 5.97
C HIS A 141 3.02 1.94 5.08
N TYR A 142 2.09 0.99 5.20
CA TYR A 142 2.12 -0.27 4.46
C TYR A 142 0.71 -0.78 4.20
N GLY A 143 0.58 -1.68 3.22
CA GLY A 143 -0.67 -2.38 2.92
C GLY A 143 -0.53 -3.91 2.94
N SER A 144 -1.54 -4.62 2.44
CA SER A 144 -1.58 -6.08 2.50
C SER A 144 -1.01 -6.80 1.27
N VAL A 145 -0.84 -6.11 0.13
CA VAL A 145 -0.37 -6.74 -1.13
C VAL A 145 1.03 -7.35 -1.01
N SER A 146 1.89 -6.73 -0.22
CA SER A 146 3.24 -7.25 0.06
C SER A 146 3.25 -8.42 1.06
N MET A 147 2.11 -8.74 1.69
CA MET A 147 1.95 -9.92 2.55
C MET A 147 1.54 -11.19 1.78
N ILE A 148 1.27 -11.12 0.48
CA ILE A 148 0.69 -12.25 -0.27
C ILE A 148 1.68 -13.41 -0.39
N GLU A 149 2.92 -13.16 -0.80
CA GLU A 149 3.92 -14.21 -1.05
C GLU A 149 5.29 -13.88 -0.44
N GLU A 150 6.10 -14.94 -0.27
CA GLU A 150 7.52 -14.82 0.03
C GLU A 150 8.33 -14.53 -1.25
N PRO A 151 9.45 -13.80 -1.17
CA PRO A 151 10.11 -13.28 0.05
C PRO A 151 9.52 -11.95 0.58
N CYS A 152 8.65 -11.28 -0.18
CA CYS A 152 8.22 -9.91 0.16
C CYS A 152 7.49 -9.85 1.51
N ARG A 153 6.70 -10.88 1.85
CA ARG A 153 6.03 -10.99 3.15
C ARG A 153 7.01 -10.90 4.32
N SER A 154 8.03 -11.76 4.35
CA SER A 154 9.06 -11.72 5.40
C SER A 154 9.81 -10.38 5.42
N THR A 155 10.03 -9.79 4.25
CA THR A 155 10.67 -8.47 4.13
C THR A 155 9.82 -7.34 4.71
N GLN A 156 8.51 -7.32 4.46
CA GLN A 156 7.59 -6.36 5.07
C GLN A 156 7.60 -6.47 6.59
N LEU A 157 7.52 -7.70 7.12
CA LEU A 157 7.57 -7.95 8.56
C LEU A 157 8.88 -7.46 9.18
N ALA A 158 10.02 -7.66 8.49
CA ALA A 158 11.31 -7.14 8.93
C ALA A 158 11.35 -5.61 8.91
N ALA A 159 10.82 -4.96 7.87
CA ALA A 159 10.74 -3.50 7.77
C ALA A 159 9.87 -2.91 8.88
N MET A 160 8.69 -3.48 9.13
CA MET A 160 7.80 -3.12 10.24
C MET A 160 8.52 -3.22 11.60
N LYS A 161 9.25 -4.31 11.83
CA LYS A 161 10.02 -4.52 13.07
C LYS A 161 11.12 -3.48 13.25
N ILE A 162 11.82 -3.08 12.18
CA ILE A 162 12.84 -2.02 12.22
C ILE A 162 12.20 -0.68 12.56
N ALA A 163 11.12 -0.31 11.86
CA ALA A 163 10.40 0.94 12.09
C ALA A 163 9.84 1.02 13.52
N LYS A 164 9.16 -0.04 13.99
CA LYS A 164 8.60 -0.10 15.35
C LYS A 164 9.67 0.05 16.43
N LYS A 165 10.83 -0.61 16.27
CA LYS A 165 11.96 -0.47 17.20
C LYS A 165 12.56 0.94 17.21
N ALA A 166 12.43 1.70 16.13
CA ALA A 166 12.85 3.10 16.05
C ALA A 166 11.84 4.09 16.65
N GLY A 167 10.70 3.61 17.19
CA GLY A 167 9.64 4.45 17.75
C GLY A 167 8.72 5.05 16.69
N CYS A 168 8.70 4.47 15.49
CA CYS A 168 7.85 4.90 14.38
C CYS A 168 6.38 4.56 14.64
N VAL A 169 5.46 5.41 14.16
CA VAL A 169 4.02 5.11 14.09
C VAL A 169 3.77 4.17 12.92
N LEU A 170 3.12 3.03 13.17
CA LEU A 170 2.74 2.08 12.12
C LEU A 170 1.36 2.43 11.56
N SER A 171 1.28 2.76 10.26
CA SER A 171 0.05 3.07 9.54
C SER A 171 -0.27 1.94 8.57
N TYR A 172 -1.44 1.32 8.72
CA TYR A 172 -1.87 0.18 7.92
C TYR A 172 -3.13 0.52 7.13
N ASP A 173 -3.08 0.30 5.81
CA ASP A 173 -4.23 0.30 4.92
C ASP A 173 -4.26 -1.05 4.20
N PRO A 174 -5.09 -2.03 4.64
CA PRO A 174 -5.13 -3.35 4.01
C PRO A 174 -5.27 -3.25 2.50
N ASN A 175 -6.07 -2.29 2.02
CA ASN A 175 -6.31 -2.00 0.62
C ASN A 175 -6.51 -3.29 -0.19
N LEU A 176 -7.50 -4.09 0.23
CA LEU A 176 -7.75 -5.44 -0.26
C LEU A 176 -7.83 -5.45 -1.80
N ARG A 177 -7.10 -6.39 -2.39
CA ARG A 177 -7.14 -6.71 -3.83
C ARG A 177 -7.37 -8.20 -3.97
N LEU A 178 -8.62 -8.63 -3.73
CA LEU A 178 -9.00 -10.05 -3.68
C LEU A 178 -8.47 -10.88 -4.88
N PRO A 179 -8.43 -10.39 -6.13
CA PRO A 179 -7.88 -11.14 -7.27
C PRO A 179 -6.39 -11.48 -7.17
N LEU A 180 -5.62 -10.81 -6.32
CA LEU A 180 -4.19 -11.11 -6.11
C LEU A 180 -3.98 -12.25 -5.10
N TRP A 181 -4.99 -12.59 -4.31
CA TRP A 181 -4.88 -13.59 -3.25
C TRP A 181 -5.26 -14.98 -3.76
N PRO A 182 -4.62 -16.05 -3.26
CA PRO A 182 -4.95 -17.41 -3.65
C PRO A 182 -6.36 -17.83 -3.18
N SER A 183 -6.87 -17.23 -2.10
CA SER A 183 -8.26 -17.36 -1.68
C SER A 183 -8.68 -16.20 -0.76
N PRO A 184 -10.00 -15.94 -0.61
CA PRO A 184 -10.52 -15.01 0.39
C PRO A 184 -10.05 -15.31 1.82
N GLU A 185 -10.01 -16.58 2.20
CA GLU A 185 -9.59 -17.02 3.53
C GLU A 185 -8.10 -16.73 3.77
N ALA A 186 -7.26 -16.93 2.75
CA ALA A 186 -5.84 -16.58 2.81
C ALA A 186 -5.66 -15.06 2.96
N ALA A 187 -6.42 -14.25 2.20
CA ALA A 187 -6.40 -12.80 2.30
C ALA A 187 -6.77 -12.33 3.71
N LYS A 188 -7.91 -12.80 4.24
CA LYS A 188 -8.37 -12.46 5.59
C LYS A 188 -7.34 -12.88 6.65
N LYS A 189 -6.79 -14.09 6.55
CA LYS A 189 -5.78 -14.59 7.49
C LYS A 189 -4.55 -13.70 7.53
N GLU A 190 -3.98 -13.36 6.38
CA GLU A 190 -2.75 -12.58 6.31
C GLU A 190 -2.97 -11.09 6.60
N ILE A 191 -4.12 -10.53 6.22
CA ILE A 191 -4.50 -9.16 6.62
C ILE A 191 -4.60 -9.06 8.14
N MET A 192 -5.23 -10.04 8.78
CA MET A 192 -5.43 -10.05 10.23
C MET A 192 -4.16 -10.43 11.01
N SER A 193 -3.17 -11.08 10.40
CA SER A 193 -1.94 -11.53 11.08
C SER A 193 -1.04 -10.38 11.57
N ILE A 194 -1.20 -9.18 10.99
CA ILE A 194 -0.48 -7.97 11.37
C ILE A 194 -1.40 -6.86 11.89
N TRP A 195 -2.69 -7.15 12.07
CA TRP A 195 -3.71 -6.17 12.40
C TRP A 195 -3.44 -5.48 13.73
N ASP A 196 -3.09 -6.25 14.76
CA ASP A 196 -2.84 -5.78 16.14
C ASP A 196 -1.49 -5.06 16.32
N GLN A 197 -0.69 -4.97 15.27
CA GLN A 197 0.61 -4.32 15.30
C GLN A 197 0.55 -2.83 14.94
N ALA A 198 -0.50 -2.41 14.24
CA ALA A 198 -0.66 -1.05 13.74
C ALA A 198 -0.99 -0.04 14.87
N ASP A 199 -0.65 1.22 14.63
CA ASP A 199 -1.07 2.34 15.47
C ASP A 199 -2.24 3.09 14.82
N ILE A 200 -2.23 3.18 13.49
CA ILE A 200 -3.28 3.80 12.68
C ILE A 200 -3.75 2.78 11.66
N ILE A 201 -5.06 2.58 11.57
CA ILE A 201 -5.68 1.73 10.56
C ILE A 201 -6.62 2.58 9.72
N LYS A 202 -6.54 2.43 8.40
CA LYS A 202 -7.58 2.85 7.46
C LYS A 202 -8.22 1.59 6.89
N ILE A 203 -9.55 1.55 6.87
CA ILE A 203 -10.33 0.45 6.28
C ILE A 203 -11.57 1.03 5.59
N SER A 204 -12.09 0.34 4.59
CA SER A 204 -13.36 0.65 3.92
C SER A 204 -14.53 -0.18 4.47
N GLU A 205 -15.76 0.26 4.19
CA GLU A 205 -16.98 -0.51 4.50
C GLU A 205 -17.00 -1.91 3.85
N GLU A 206 -16.48 -2.03 2.62
CA GLU A 206 -16.34 -3.30 1.91
C GLU A 206 -15.37 -4.25 2.65
N GLU A 207 -14.24 -3.71 3.12
CA GLU A 207 -13.25 -4.47 3.88
C GLU A 207 -13.76 -4.84 5.28
N ILE A 208 -14.57 -4.00 5.94
CA ILE A 208 -15.22 -4.37 7.21
C ILE A 208 -16.12 -5.58 6.98
N SER A 209 -16.99 -5.50 5.98
CA SER A 209 -17.89 -6.61 5.62
C SER A 209 -17.08 -7.89 5.35
N PHE A 210 -16.00 -7.79 4.58
CA PHE A 210 -15.11 -8.90 4.27
C PHE A 210 -14.45 -9.50 5.52
N LEU A 211 -13.79 -8.67 6.34
CA LEU A 211 -13.02 -9.14 7.49
C LEU A 211 -13.91 -9.65 8.63
N THR A 212 -15.18 -9.26 8.66
CA THR A 212 -16.10 -9.60 9.75
C THR A 212 -17.15 -10.65 9.39
N ASP A 213 -16.97 -11.34 8.25
CA ASP A 213 -17.83 -12.42 7.72
C ASP A 213 -19.24 -11.93 7.36
N GLY A 214 -19.32 -10.78 6.68
CA GLY A 214 -20.57 -10.19 6.20
C GLY A 214 -21.38 -9.46 7.27
N ALA A 215 -20.76 -9.07 8.39
CA ALA A 215 -21.44 -8.21 9.36
C ALA A 215 -21.66 -6.80 8.79
N ASP A 216 -22.68 -6.11 9.30
CA ASP A 216 -23.04 -4.76 8.86
C ASP A 216 -21.87 -3.80 9.10
N PRO A 217 -21.28 -3.21 8.03
CA PRO A 217 -20.16 -2.30 8.18
C PRO A 217 -20.56 -0.96 8.82
N TYR A 218 -21.85 -0.63 8.87
CA TYR A 218 -22.36 0.59 9.48
C TYR A 218 -22.65 0.46 10.99
N ASP A 219 -22.64 -0.75 11.55
CA ASP A 219 -22.76 -0.94 13.00
C ASP A 219 -21.42 -0.68 13.71
N ASP A 220 -21.36 0.40 14.49
CA ASP A 220 -20.19 0.76 15.30
C ASP A 220 -19.73 -0.39 16.22
N ASN A 221 -20.64 -1.25 16.68
CA ASN A 221 -20.29 -2.40 17.52
C ASN A 221 -19.48 -3.45 16.75
N VAL A 222 -19.69 -3.59 15.44
CA VAL A 222 -18.89 -4.50 14.60
C VAL A 222 -17.44 -4.02 14.60
N VAL A 223 -17.21 -2.73 14.35
CA VAL A 223 -15.86 -2.15 14.37
C VAL A 223 -15.25 -2.25 15.78
N LEU A 224 -15.96 -1.77 16.81
CA LEU A 224 -15.44 -1.70 18.17
C LEU A 224 -15.13 -3.08 18.79
N LYS A 225 -15.91 -4.12 18.48
CA LYS A 225 -15.73 -5.45 19.08
C LYS A 225 -14.84 -6.38 18.26
N LYS A 226 -14.82 -6.25 16.93
CA LYS A 226 -14.10 -7.18 16.04
C LYS A 226 -12.80 -6.62 15.48
N LEU A 227 -12.67 -5.31 15.33
CA LEU A 227 -11.56 -4.68 14.60
C LEU A 227 -10.76 -3.70 15.46
N PHE A 228 -11.39 -3.04 16.44
CA PHE A 228 -10.70 -2.17 17.37
C PHE A 228 -9.98 -2.97 18.47
N TYR A 229 -8.79 -2.54 18.87
CA TYR A 229 -8.02 -3.20 19.93
C TYR A 229 -7.28 -2.18 20.79
N PRO A 230 -6.93 -2.50 22.06
CA PRO A 230 -6.42 -1.53 23.02
C PRO A 230 -5.13 -0.78 22.65
N ASN A 231 -4.42 -1.13 21.59
CA ASN A 231 -3.18 -0.45 21.19
C ASN A 231 -3.32 0.42 19.93
N VAL A 232 -4.42 0.30 19.18
CA VAL A 232 -4.68 1.19 18.06
C VAL A 232 -4.97 2.60 18.59
N LYS A 233 -4.37 3.60 17.98
CA LYS A 233 -4.54 5.02 18.33
C LYS A 233 -5.67 5.65 17.52
N LEU A 234 -5.82 5.23 16.27
CA LEU A 234 -6.82 5.73 15.34
C LEU A 234 -7.24 4.62 14.35
N LEU A 235 -8.53 4.35 14.25
CA LEU A 235 -9.11 3.52 13.19
C LEU A 235 -10.06 4.39 12.37
N LEU A 236 -9.80 4.51 11.07
CA LEU A 236 -10.58 5.27 10.10
C LEU A 236 -11.38 4.32 9.21
N VAL A 237 -12.68 4.60 9.05
CA VAL A 237 -13.58 3.88 8.15
C VAL A 237 -13.99 4.82 7.02
N THR A 238 -13.71 4.45 5.77
CA THR A 238 -14.15 5.19 4.58
C THR A 238 -15.41 4.58 3.98
N GLU A 239 -16.41 5.42 3.69
CA GLU A 239 -17.78 5.02 3.32
C GLU A 239 -18.19 5.61 1.96
N GLY A 240 -17.24 5.62 1.02
CA GLY A 240 -17.46 6.15 -0.32
C GLY A 240 -17.94 7.61 -0.31
N SER A 241 -19.14 7.86 -0.86
CA SER A 241 -19.76 9.19 -0.92
C SER A 241 -20.30 9.67 0.42
N GLU A 242 -20.55 8.76 1.37
CA GLU A 242 -21.13 9.08 2.67
C GLU A 242 -20.10 9.65 3.67
N GLY A 243 -18.82 9.65 3.28
CA GLY A 243 -17.74 10.28 4.02
C GLY A 243 -16.89 9.27 4.78
N CYS A 244 -16.66 9.54 6.07
CA CYS A 244 -15.83 8.68 6.91
C CYS A 244 -16.19 8.78 8.40
N ARG A 245 -15.95 7.69 9.12
CA ARG A 245 -16.00 7.60 10.58
C ARG A 245 -14.60 7.36 11.15
N TYR A 246 -14.40 7.74 12.40
CA TYR A 246 -13.14 7.47 13.09
C TYR A 246 -13.37 7.02 14.53
N TYR A 247 -12.49 6.16 15.01
CA TYR A 247 -12.52 5.60 16.36
C TYR A 247 -11.16 5.82 17.03
N THR A 248 -11.19 6.31 18.25
CA THR A 248 -10.02 6.50 19.12
C THR A 248 -10.32 5.90 20.49
N LYS A 249 -9.28 5.82 21.34
CA LYS A 249 -9.49 5.56 22.77
C LYS A 249 -10.28 6.67 23.45
#